data_AF-A0A962IDZ5-F1
#
_entry.id   AF-A0A962IDZ5-F1
#
_cell.length_a   1.000
_cell.length_b   1.000
_cell.length_c   1.000
_cell.angle_alpha   90.00
_cell.angle_beta   90.00
_cell.angle_gamma   90.00
#
_symmetry.space_group_name_H-M   'P 1'
#
loop_
_entity.id
_entity.type
_entity.pdbx_description
1 polymer ?
#
loop_
_entity_poly.entity_id
_entity_poly.type
_entity_poly.pdbx_seq_one_letter_code
_entity_poly.pdbx_strand_id
1 'polypeptide(L)'
;GWACGNLVIKHVGKVNIIAFLAWSSLFAIPPLLFMALLLEGPARIMESTRHASLHAWSVVLWQTVGNTLIGYGLWNTLLHRYPAALVTPWALMVPVFGMSASSLLLGEPMPWWKLVASALILAGLVLNLGGRGRRKT
;
A
#
# COMPACT_ATOMS: atom_id res chain seq x y z
N GLY A 1 -2.74 -10.84 -7.52
CA GLY A 1 -1.72 -9.79 -7.35
C GLY A 1 -1.02 -9.90 -6.01
N TRP A 2 -1.58 -9.30 -4.96
CA TRP A 2 -0.94 -9.16 -3.64
C TRP A 2 -0.56 -10.49 -2.96
N ALA A 3 -1.46 -11.48 -2.98
CA ALA A 3 -1.20 -12.81 -2.43
C ALA A 3 -0.04 -13.54 -3.16
N CYS A 4 0.05 -13.40 -4.48
CA CYS A 4 1.15 -13.96 -5.28
C CYS A 4 2.48 -13.26 -4.96
N GLY A 5 2.47 -11.93 -4.82
CA GLY A 5 3.66 -11.16 -4.42
C GLY A 5 4.21 -11.59 -3.06
N ASN A 6 3.33 -11.77 -2.07
CA ASN A 6 3.73 -12.27 -0.74
C ASN A 6 4.28 -13.70 -0.80
N LEU A 7 3.72 -14.57 -1.65
CA LEU A 7 4.25 -15.92 -1.86
C LEU A 7 5.65 -15.88 -2.49
N VAL A 8 5.88 -15.04 -3.49
CA VAL A 8 7.20 -14.87 -4.13
C VAL A 8 8.22 -14.34 -3.11
N ILE A 9 7.89 -13.28 -2.37
CA ILE A 9 8.77 -12.71 -1.34
C ILE A 9 9.17 -13.76 -0.29
N LYS A 10 8.26 -14.67 0.08
CA LYS A 10 8.56 -15.74 1.03
C LYS A 10 9.57 -16.77 0.51
N HIS A 11 9.65 -16.98 -0.81
CA HIS A 11 10.59 -17.93 -1.43
C HIS A 11 11.95 -17.31 -1.77
N VAL A 12 12.04 -15.97 -1.82
CA VAL A 12 13.23 -15.24 -2.25
C VAL A 12 14.31 -15.16 -1.15
N GLY A 13 13.99 -15.48 0.11
CA GLY A 13 14.96 -15.59 1.21
C GLY A 13 15.35 -14.24 1.83
N LYS A 14 16.53 -14.15 2.46
CA LYS A 14 17.04 -12.90 3.06
C LYS A 14 17.63 -11.99 1.98
N VAL A 15 16.79 -11.19 1.36
CA VAL A 15 17.21 -10.25 0.31
C VAL A 15 16.95 -8.83 0.77
N ASN A 16 17.78 -7.89 0.33
CA ASN A 16 17.58 -6.48 0.61
C ASN A 16 16.25 -6.04 -0.03
N ILE A 17 15.25 -5.75 0.81
CA ILE A 17 13.88 -5.42 0.40
C ILE A 17 13.85 -4.19 -0.51
N ILE A 18 14.74 -3.21 -0.28
CA ILE A 18 14.82 -1.98 -1.09
C ILE A 18 15.36 -2.32 -2.48
N ALA A 19 16.41 -3.15 -2.56
CA ALA A 19 16.95 -3.61 -3.83
C ALA A 19 15.92 -4.44 -4.60
N PHE A 20 15.18 -5.32 -3.92
CA PHE A 20 14.11 -6.10 -4.52
C PHE A 20 12.98 -5.21 -5.08
N LEU A 21 12.56 -4.19 -4.33
CA LEU A 21 11.59 -3.21 -4.81
C LEU A 21 12.10 -2.41 -6.01
N ALA A 22 13.36 -1.96 -5.98
CA ALA A 22 13.95 -1.19 -7.07
C ALA A 22 14.01 -2.01 -8.37
N TRP A 23 14.52 -3.24 -8.31
CA TRP A 23 14.62 -4.12 -9.49
C TRP A 23 13.26 -4.55 -10.02
N SER A 24 12.30 -4.88 -9.14
CA SER A 24 10.94 -5.23 -9.57
C SER A 24 10.19 -4.03 -10.16
N SER A 25 10.41 -2.82 -9.64
CA SER A 25 9.82 -1.60 -10.19
C SER A 25 10.40 -1.26 -11.57
N LEU A 26 11.70 -1.48 -11.77
CA LEU A 26 12.35 -1.27 -13.06
C LEU A 26 11.74 -2.17 -14.14
N PHE A 27 11.44 -3.42 -13.79
CA PHE A 27 10.75 -4.37 -14.68
C PHE A 27 9.33 -3.91 -15.03
N ALA A 28 8.66 -3.15 -14.16
CA ALA A 28 7.32 -2.63 -14.43
C ALA A 28 7.33 -1.44 -15.41
N ILE A 29 8.47 -0.77 -15.64
CA ILE A 29 8.54 0.42 -16.50
C ILE A 29 8.12 0.10 -17.95
N PRO A 30 8.67 -0.91 -18.65
CA PRO A 30 8.28 -1.18 -20.04
C PRO A 30 6.79 -1.47 -20.24
N PRO A 31 6.12 -2.37 -19.48
CA PRO A 31 4.70 -2.63 -19.68
C PRO A 31 3.82 -1.43 -19.29
N LEU A 32 4.20 -0.66 -18.26
CA LEU A 32 3.46 0.54 -17.88
C LEU A 32 3.60 1.64 -18.94
N LEU A 33 4.81 1.85 -19.47
CA LEU A 33 5.03 2.82 -20.55
C LEU A 33 4.27 2.42 -21.81
N PHE A 34 4.27 1.14 -22.16
CA PHE A 34 3.50 0.64 -23.28
C PHE A 34 1.99 0.89 -23.10
N MET A 35 1.45 0.58 -21.92
CA MET A 35 0.04 0.85 -21.61
C MET A 35 -0.27 2.35 -21.61
N ALA A 36 0.60 3.19 -21.06
CA ALA A 36 0.42 4.64 -21.09
C ALA A 36 0.40 5.17 -22.53
N LEU A 37 1.30 4.67 -23.39
CA LEU A 37 1.32 5.04 -24.81
C LEU A 37 0.07 4.57 -25.56
N LEU A 38 -0.45 3.38 -25.25
CA LEU A 38 -1.68 2.87 -25.87
C LEU A 38 -2.94 3.61 -25.40
N LEU A 39 -3.03 3.97 -24.13
CA LEU A 39 -4.25 4.51 -23.52
C LEU A 39 -4.31 6.05 -23.59
N GLU A 40 -3.19 6.73 -23.30
CA GLU A 40 -3.14 8.19 -23.21
C GLU A 40 -2.54 8.83 -24.48
N GLY A 41 -1.62 8.12 -25.13
CA GLY A 41 -0.90 8.60 -26.30
C GLY A 41 0.32 9.47 -25.95
N PRO A 42 1.31 9.56 -26.86
CA PRO A 42 2.58 10.24 -26.59
C PRO A 42 2.44 11.75 -26.35
N ALA A 43 1.46 12.41 -26.96
CA ALA A 43 1.23 13.84 -26.79
C ALA A 43 0.81 14.19 -25.35
N ARG A 44 -0.13 13.43 -24.78
CA ARG A 44 -0.61 13.62 -23.39
C ARG A 44 0.48 13.36 -22.37
N ILE A 45 1.32 12.35 -22.59
CA ILE A 45 2.46 12.03 -21.71
C ILE A 45 3.50 13.17 -21.73
N MET A 46 3.80 13.70 -22.91
CA MET A 46 4.75 14.80 -23.06
C MET A 46 4.22 16.08 -22.39
N GLU A 47 2.94 16.39 -22.61
CA GLU A 47 2.26 17.55 -22.04
C GLU A 47 2.18 17.45 -20.52
N SER A 48 1.77 16.29 -19.97
CA SER A 48 1.68 16.08 -18.52
C SER A 48 3.05 16.18 -17.84
N THR A 49 4.11 15.69 -18.48
CA THR A 49 5.47 15.78 -17.94
C THR A 49 6.01 17.22 -17.99
N ARG A 50 5.71 17.98 -19.05
CA ARG A 50 6.15 19.38 -19.20
C ARG A 50 5.40 20.35 -18.30
N HIS A 51 4.12 20.09 -18.06
CA HIS A 51 3.26 20.93 -17.23
C HIS A 51 3.07 20.40 -15.80
N ALA A 52 3.78 19.33 -15.42
CA ALA A 52 3.74 18.80 -14.07
C ALA A 52 4.20 19.87 -13.07
N SER A 53 3.28 20.31 -12.22
CA SER A 53 3.57 21.27 -11.16
C SER A 53 4.49 20.67 -10.10
N LEU A 54 5.17 21.53 -9.33
CA LEU A 54 5.98 21.09 -8.19
C LEU A 54 5.16 20.26 -7.17
N HIS A 55 3.87 20.58 -7.04
CA HIS A 55 2.94 19.80 -6.25
C HIS A 55 2.77 18.37 -6.80
N ALA A 56 2.57 18.21 -8.11
CA ALA A 56 2.44 16.88 -8.73
C ALA A 56 3.68 16.02 -8.47
N TRP A 57 4.88 16.60 -8.64
CA TRP A 57 6.14 15.91 -8.32
C TRP A 57 6.27 15.57 -6.84
N SER A 58 5.81 16.45 -5.95
CA SER A 58 5.80 16.19 -4.50
C SER A 58 4.89 15.03 -4.12
N VAL A 59 3.73 14.89 -4.78
CA VAL A 59 2.84 13.73 -4.61
C VAL A 59 3.52 12.44 -5.08
N VAL A 60 4.19 12.44 -6.23
CA VAL A 60 4.93 11.27 -6.74
C VAL A 60 6.06 10.87 -5.77
N LEU A 61 6.82 11.85 -5.28
CA LEU A 61 7.89 11.62 -4.31
C LEU A 61 7.32 11.05 -3.00
N TRP A 62 6.22 11.61 -2.49
CA TRP A 62 5.55 11.12 -1.29
C TRP A 62 5.03 9.69 -1.46
N GLN A 63 4.43 9.36 -2.61
CA GLN A 63 3.95 8.00 -2.89
C GLN A 63 5.11 6.98 -2.95
N THR A 64 6.24 7.38 -3.52
CA THR A 64 7.39 6.48 -3.69
C THR A 64 8.19 6.33 -2.38
N VAL A 65 8.56 7.45 -1.75
CA VAL A 65 9.41 7.43 -0.56
C VAL A 65 8.59 7.26 0.72
N GLY A 66 7.59 8.12 0.91
CA GLY A 66 6.77 8.15 2.13
C GLY A 66 5.87 6.93 2.27
N ASN A 67 5.03 6.69 1.26
CA ASN A 67 4.07 5.58 1.33
C ASN A 67 4.76 4.23 1.10
N THR A 68 5.54 4.09 0.02
CA THR A 68 6.09 2.79 -0.36
C THR A 68 7.35 2.43 0.43
N LEU A 69 8.46 3.16 0.27
CA LEU A 69 9.73 2.77 0.88
C LEU A 69 9.69 2.77 2.41
N ILE A 70 9.21 3.86 3.02
CA ILE A 70 9.11 3.94 4.49
C ILE A 70 8.05 2.96 5.00
N GLY A 71 6.88 2.87 4.36
CA GLY A 71 5.82 1.94 4.74
C GLY A 71 6.28 0.48 4.75
N TYR A 72 6.84 0.00 3.64
CA TYR A 72 7.37 -1.37 3.56
C TYR A 72 8.59 -1.58 4.46
N GLY A 73 9.47 -0.58 4.61
CA GLY A 73 10.63 -0.66 5.50
C GLY A 73 10.25 -0.85 6.96
N LEU A 74 9.32 -0.03 7.46
CA LEU A 74 8.79 -0.13 8.82
C LEU A 74 8.03 -1.44 9.03
N TRP A 75 7.17 -1.82 8.08
CA TRP A 75 6.43 -3.08 8.14
C TRP A 75 7.36 -4.29 8.22
N ASN A 76 8.39 -4.34 7.36
CA ASN A 76 9.38 -5.40 7.35
C ASN A 76 10.22 -5.42 8.65
N THR A 77 10.53 -4.25 9.20
CA THR A 77 11.24 -4.13 10.49
C THR A 77 10.39 -4.68 11.63
N LEU A 78 9.09 -4.37 11.65
CA LEU A 78 8.14 -4.88 12.64
C LEU A 78 8.00 -6.40 12.55
N LEU A 79 7.88 -6.96 11.35
CA LEU A 79 7.75 -8.41 11.16
C LEU A 79 9.04 -9.18 11.50
N HIS A 80 10.21 -8.56 11.35
CA HIS A 80 11.46 -9.17 11.80
C HIS A 80 11.61 -9.14 13.32
N ARG A 81 11.09 -8.10 13.99
CA ARG A 81 11.27 -7.88 15.43
C ARG A 81 10.16 -8.47 16.30
N TYR A 82 8.94 -8.60 15.77
CA TYR A 82 7.77 -9.08 16.48
C TYR A 82 7.08 -10.24 15.74
N PRO A 83 6.51 -11.21 16.47
CA PRO A 83 5.63 -12.21 15.89
C PRO A 83 4.50 -11.57 15.07
N ALA A 84 4.21 -12.13 13.90
CA ALA A 84 3.19 -11.60 12.99
C ALA A 84 1.82 -11.40 13.66
N ALA A 85 1.46 -12.23 14.65
CA ALA A 85 0.23 -12.11 15.42
C ALA A 85 0.10 -10.78 16.19
N LEU A 86 1.21 -10.16 16.62
CA LEU A 86 1.22 -8.86 17.30
C LEU A 86 1.18 -7.68 16.32
N VAL A 87 1.67 -7.87 15.09
CA VAL A 87 1.71 -6.81 14.07
C VAL A 87 0.37 -6.71 13.32
N THR A 88 -0.34 -7.84 13.17
CA THR A 88 -1.59 -7.91 12.41
C THR A 88 -2.69 -6.94 12.90
N PRO A 89 -2.93 -6.75 14.22
CA PRO A 89 -3.91 -5.79 14.72
C PRO A 89 -3.66 -4.35 14.23
N TRP A 90 -2.41 -3.94 14.06
CA TRP A 90 -2.06 -2.61 13.56
C TRP A 90 -2.47 -2.40 12.10
N ALA A 91 -2.39 -3.45 11.27
CA ALA A 91 -2.87 -3.40 9.90
C ALA A 91 -4.41 -3.24 9.81
N LEU A 92 -5.15 -3.70 10.83
CA LEU A 92 -6.60 -3.52 10.88
C LEU A 92 -6.97 -2.04 11.04
N MET A 93 -6.07 -1.22 11.61
CA MET A 93 -6.34 0.20 11.84
C MET A 93 -6.23 1.06 10.57
N VAL A 94 -5.74 0.51 9.46
CA VAL A 94 -5.61 1.22 8.17
C VAL A 94 -6.89 1.97 7.75
N PRO A 95 -8.09 1.36 7.71
CA PRO A 95 -9.32 2.09 7.39
C PRO A 95 -9.64 3.23 8.36
N VAL A 96 -9.38 3.05 9.66
CA VAL A 96 -9.64 4.08 10.67
C VAL A 96 -8.74 5.29 10.46
N PHE A 97 -7.43 5.06 10.28
CA PHE A 97 -6.49 6.14 9.99
C PHE A 97 -6.73 6.74 8.62
N GLY A 98 -7.04 5.95 7.60
CA GLY A 98 -7.32 6.42 6.25
C GLY A 98 -8.52 7.36 6.19
N MET A 99 -9.63 6.99 6.84
CA MET A 99 -10.80 7.88 6.93
C MET A 99 -10.54 9.10 7.80
N SER A 100 -9.86 8.94 8.93
CA SER A 100 -9.54 10.06 9.82
C SER A 100 -8.62 11.07 9.13
N ALA A 101 -7.59 10.59 8.43
CA ALA A 101 -6.71 11.44 7.63
C ALA A 101 -7.46 12.09 6.46
N SER A 102 -8.35 11.37 5.76
CA SER A 102 -9.18 11.98 4.71
C SER A 102 -10.06 13.10 5.25
N SER A 103 -10.72 12.88 6.38
CA SER A 103 -11.59 13.90 6.98
C SER A 103 -10.80 15.10 7.51
N LEU A 104 -9.68 14.86 8.19
CA LEU A 104 -8.88 15.92 8.81
C LEU A 104 -8.01 16.70 7.82
N LEU A 105 -7.40 16.03 6.84
CA LEU A 105 -6.45 16.64 5.91
C LEU A 105 -7.10 17.10 4.60
N LEU A 106 -8.11 16.35 4.10
CA LEU A 106 -8.79 16.67 2.85
C LEU A 106 -10.16 17.35 3.08
N GLY A 107 -10.60 17.46 4.33
CA GLY A 107 -11.89 18.07 4.68
C GLY A 107 -13.09 17.23 4.22
N GLU A 108 -12.91 15.94 3.94
CA GLU A 108 -14.01 15.10 3.49
C GLU A 108 -15.06 14.89 4.60
N PRO A 109 -16.36 14.91 4.26
CA PRO A 109 -17.40 14.64 5.23
C PRO A 109 -17.27 13.20 5.75
N MET A 110 -17.42 13.06 7.07
CA MET A 110 -17.41 11.79 7.80
C MET A 110 -18.82 11.45 8.32
N PRO A 111 -19.77 11.09 7.43
CA PRO A 111 -21.10 10.68 7.84
C PRO A 111 -21.06 9.37 8.62
N TRP A 112 -22.04 9.17 9.50
CA TRP A 112 -22.12 8.04 10.42
C TRP A 112 -22.00 6.67 9.74
N TRP A 113 -22.48 6.53 8.50
CA TRP A 113 -22.39 5.27 7.77
C TRP A 113 -20.94 4.87 7.40
N LYS A 114 -20.01 5.82 7.23
CA LYS A 114 -18.57 5.52 7.01
C LYS A 114 -17.97 4.86 8.25
N LEU A 115 -18.39 5.31 9.44
CA LEU A 115 -17.99 4.74 10.72
C LEU A 115 -18.52 3.31 10.87
N VAL A 116 -19.80 3.09 10.52
CA VAL A 116 -20.41 1.75 10.54
C VAL A 116 -19.72 0.80 9.56
N ALA A 117 -19.46 1.26 8.32
CA ALA A 117 -18.74 0.46 7.33
C ALA A 117 -17.35 0.05 7.82
N SER A 118 -16.62 0.98 8.46
CA SER A 118 -15.30 0.66 9.02
C SER A 118 -15.38 -0.27 10.22
N ALA A 119 -16.37 -0.12 11.09
CA ALA A 119 -16.61 -1.08 12.17
C ALA A 119 -16.91 -2.48 11.64
N LEU A 120 -17.70 -2.60 10.56
CA LEU A 120 -17.99 -3.88 9.91
C LEU A 120 -16.74 -4.51 9.29
N ILE A 121 -15.90 -3.73 8.61
CA ILE A 121 -14.62 -4.21 8.05
C ILE A 121 -13.71 -4.71 9.17
N LEU A 122 -13.55 -3.93 10.24
CA LEU A 122 -12.76 -4.32 11.42
C LEU A 122 -13.28 -5.61 12.05
N ALA A 123 -14.59 -5.72 12.26
CA ALA A 123 -15.22 -6.91 12.84
C ALA A 123 -14.99 -8.15 11.97
N GLY A 124 -15.21 -8.05 10.65
CA GLY A 124 -14.94 -9.15 9.72
C GLY A 124 -13.48 -9.60 9.73
N LEU A 125 -12.54 -8.65 9.83
CA LEU A 125 -11.11 -8.92 9.83
C LEU A 125 -10.66 -9.58 11.15
N VAL A 126 -11.18 -9.12 12.30
CA VAL A 126 -10.95 -9.74 13.62
C VAL A 126 -11.52 -11.17 13.65
N LEU A 127 -12.72 -11.39 13.14
CA LEU A 127 -13.33 -12.72 13.06
C LEU A 127 -12.50 -13.67 12.18
N ASN A 128 -12.00 -13.19 11.03
CA ASN A 128 -11.16 -13.99 10.13
C ASN A 128 -9.86 -14.43 10.79
N LEU A 129 -9.22 -13.53 11.54
CA LEU A 129 -7.95 -13.79 12.22
C LEU A 129 -8.13 -14.65 13.46
N GLY A 130 -9.16 -14.37 14.27
CA GLY A 130 -9.51 -15.14 15.47
C GLY A 130 -9.90 -16.59 15.17
N GLY A 131 -10.57 -16.84 14.04
CA GLY A 131 -10.91 -18.20 13.59
C GLY A 131 -9.69 -19.05 13.18
N ARG A 132 -8.61 -18.43 12.71
CA ARG A 132 -7.38 -19.11 12.30
C ARG A 132 -6.49 -19.53 13.48
N GLY A 133 -6.54 -18.81 14.60
CA GLY A 133 -5.85 -19.18 15.84
C GLY A 133 -6.41 -20.45 16.50
N ARG A 134 -7.70 -20.74 16.29
CA ARG A 134 -8.43 -21.88 16.87
C ARG A 134 -8.24 -23.22 16.15
N ARG A 135 -7.59 -23.24 14.98
CA ARG A 135 -7.44 -24.44 14.14
C ARG A 135 -6.08 -25.14 14.29
N LYS A 136 -5.29 -24.74 15.30
CA LYS A 136 -3.95 -25.29 15.62
C LYS A 136 -3.85 -25.90 17.02
N THR A 137 -4.97 -26.39 17.57
CA THR A 137 -4.99 -27.21 18.79
C THR A 137 -5.62 -28.55 18.46
#